data_AF-A0A0E3VMT8-F1
#
_entry.id   AF-A0A0E3VMT8-F1
#
_cell.length_a   1.000
_cell.length_b   1.000
_cell.length_c   1.000
_cell.angle_alpha   90.00
_cell.angle_beta   90.00
_cell.angle_gamma   90.00
#
_symmetry.space_group_name_H-M   'P 1'
#
loop_
_entity.id
_entity.type
_entity.pdbx_description
1 polymer ?
#
loop_
_entity_poly.entity_id
_entity_poly.type
_entity_poly.pdbx_seq_one_letter_code
_entity_poly.pdbx_strand_id
1 'polypeptide(L)'
;NEKFNPLSSEASFKYFIIQAISSMAILMTFLISLVSNESLILLSNSLELIFNSALLMKLGMAPFHFWFPEVIEGLSWVNSMWILTWQKLTPMILLMYNSHSTVFLNFVILAALVISGLMNWNQTSIKKLLVFSSINHLSWMLSIMFLNQSLWAFYFI
;
A
#
# COMPACT_ATOMS: atom_id res chain seq x y z
N ASN A 1 -22.02 16.11 11.34
CA ASN A 1 -22.12 16.42 9.89
C ASN A 1 -20.75 16.37 9.24
N GLU A 2 -20.15 15.18 9.12
CA GLU A 2 -18.83 15.00 8.49
C GLU A 2 -18.86 15.08 6.95
N LYS A 3 -20.06 15.08 6.33
CA LYS A 3 -20.23 14.99 4.87
C LYS A 3 -19.91 16.28 4.08
N PHE A 4 -19.82 17.44 4.73
CA PHE A 4 -19.49 18.73 4.11
C PHE A 4 -18.38 19.44 4.89
N ASN A 5 -17.31 18.71 5.19
CA ASN A 5 -16.10 19.29 5.77
C ASN A 5 -15.08 19.51 4.64
N PRO A 6 -14.51 20.72 4.46
CA PRO A 6 -13.45 20.95 3.47
C PRO A 6 -12.30 19.94 3.58
N LEU A 7 -11.97 19.51 4.81
CA LEU A 7 -10.97 18.47 5.07
C LEU A 7 -11.36 17.10 4.48
N SER A 8 -12.65 16.77 4.49
CA SER A 8 -13.13 15.51 3.91
C SER A 8 -13.08 15.52 2.38
N SER A 9 -13.38 16.67 1.74
CA SER A 9 -13.20 16.83 0.30
C SER A 9 -11.72 16.75 -0.08
N GLU A 10 -10.83 17.44 0.63
CA GLU A 10 -9.40 17.40 0.37
C GLU A 10 -8.84 15.97 0.51
N ALA A 11 -9.20 15.26 1.58
CA ALA A 11 -8.81 13.86 1.79
C ALA A 11 -9.30 12.95 0.66
N SER A 12 -10.55 13.13 0.21
CA SER A 12 -11.10 12.34 -0.91
C SER A 12 -10.36 12.61 -2.23
N PHE A 13 -9.99 13.87 -2.50
CA PHE A 13 -9.22 14.25 -3.68
C PHE A 13 -7.79 13.69 -3.62
N LYS A 14 -7.11 13.78 -2.48
CA LYS A 14 -5.77 13.18 -2.28
C LYS A 14 -5.79 11.67 -2.51
N TYR A 15 -6.76 10.97 -1.93
CA TYR A 15 -6.94 9.53 -2.14
C TYR A 15 -7.14 9.21 -3.62
N PHE A 16 -8.06 9.91 -4.28
CA PHE A 16 -8.37 9.68 -5.69
C PHE A 16 -7.14 9.83 -6.59
N ILE A 17 -6.39 10.93 -6.46
CA ILE A 17 -5.23 11.21 -7.33
C ILE A 17 -4.17 10.11 -7.19
N ILE A 18 -3.87 9.71 -5.96
CA ILE A 18 -2.80 8.74 -5.66
C ILE A 18 -3.20 7.33 -6.12
N GLN A 19 -4.44 6.94 -5.90
CA GLN A 19 -4.96 5.65 -6.35
C GLN A 19 -5.11 5.61 -7.88
N ALA A 20 -5.43 6.73 -8.53
CA ALA A 20 -5.46 6.85 -9.97
C ALA A 20 -4.05 6.70 -10.57
N ILE A 21 -3.05 7.43 -10.05
CA ILE A 21 -1.66 7.35 -10.54
C ILE A 21 -1.10 5.94 -10.38
N SER A 22 -1.30 5.31 -9.23
CA SER A 22 -0.86 3.93 -9.01
C SER A 22 -1.56 2.93 -9.95
N SER A 23 -2.86 3.12 -10.23
CA SER A 23 -3.57 2.29 -11.21
C SER A 23 -3.06 2.46 -12.64
N MET A 24 -2.70 3.69 -13.04
CA MET A 24 -2.09 3.98 -14.33
C MET A 24 -0.70 3.34 -14.44
N ALA A 25 0.11 3.37 -13.37
CA ALA A 25 1.40 2.71 -13.34
C ALA A 25 1.27 1.19 -13.52
N ILE A 26 0.32 0.55 -12.84
CA ILE A 26 0.01 -0.88 -13.02
C ILE A 26 -0.37 -1.17 -14.48
N LEU A 27 -1.29 -0.41 -15.04
CA LEU A 27 -1.70 -0.59 -16.43
C LEU A 27 -0.53 -0.42 -17.41
N MET A 28 0.33 0.58 -17.16
CA MET A 28 1.51 0.84 -17.98
C MET A 28 2.49 -0.34 -17.95
N THR A 29 2.69 -0.99 -16.79
CA THR A 29 3.56 -2.18 -16.73
C THR A 29 3.06 -3.31 -17.62
N PHE A 30 1.74 -3.57 -17.63
CA PHE A 30 1.16 -4.59 -18.50
C PHE A 30 1.24 -4.22 -19.98
N LEU A 31 0.97 -2.96 -20.34
CA LEU A 31 1.11 -2.51 -21.73
C LEU A 31 2.54 -2.65 -22.24
N ILE A 32 3.53 -2.24 -21.44
CA ILE A 32 4.94 -2.39 -21.83
C ILE A 32 5.29 -3.88 -21.96
N SER A 33 4.85 -4.73 -21.03
CA SER A 33 5.12 -6.17 -21.09
C SER A 33 4.53 -6.83 -22.35
N LEU A 34 3.33 -6.42 -22.77
CA LEU A 34 2.71 -6.90 -24.01
C LEU A 34 3.50 -6.48 -25.24
N VAL A 35 4.01 -5.25 -25.26
CA VAL A 35 4.79 -4.74 -26.40
C VAL A 35 6.18 -5.36 -26.45
N SER A 36 6.82 -5.57 -25.30
CA SER A 36 8.22 -6.04 -25.26
C SER A 36 8.37 -7.56 -25.29
N ASN A 37 7.51 -8.29 -24.59
CA ASN A 37 7.66 -9.73 -24.34
C ASN A 37 6.53 -10.56 -24.98
N GLU A 38 5.56 -9.92 -25.63
CA GLU A 38 4.34 -10.54 -26.19
C GLU A 38 3.56 -11.42 -25.19
N SER A 39 3.83 -11.27 -23.90
CA SER A 39 3.29 -12.11 -22.84
C SER A 39 3.09 -11.32 -21.55
N LEU A 40 2.02 -11.66 -20.83
CA LEU A 40 1.67 -11.06 -19.54
C LEU A 40 2.21 -11.86 -18.34
N ILE A 41 2.83 -13.01 -18.61
CA ILE A 41 3.15 -14.00 -17.59
C ILE A 41 4.43 -13.62 -16.82
N LEU A 42 5.42 -13.06 -17.52
CA LEU A 42 6.73 -12.78 -16.93
C LEU A 42 7.08 -11.30 -17.12
N LEU A 43 7.03 -10.56 -16.01
CA LEU A 43 7.53 -9.21 -15.93
C LEU A 43 9.06 -9.25 -15.91
N SER A 44 9.70 -8.37 -16.67
CA SER A 44 11.14 -8.13 -16.51
C SER A 44 11.42 -7.48 -15.15
N ASN A 45 12.63 -7.62 -14.62
CA ASN A 45 13.01 -7.09 -13.30
C ASN A 45 12.68 -5.59 -13.14
N SER A 46 12.79 -4.79 -14.21
CA SER A 46 12.45 -3.36 -14.18
C SER A 46 10.94 -3.11 -14.12
N LEU A 47 10.15 -3.88 -14.87
CA LEU A 47 8.70 -3.78 -14.85
C LEU A 47 8.11 -4.31 -13.54
N GLU A 48 8.68 -5.36 -12.97
CA GLU A 48 8.31 -5.89 -11.66
C GLU A 48 8.53 -4.84 -10.56
N LEU A 49 9.63 -4.08 -10.62
CA LEU A 49 9.90 -2.96 -9.71
C LEU A 49 8.81 -1.87 -9.80
N ILE A 50 8.42 -1.48 -11.01
CA ILE A 50 7.37 -0.48 -11.21
C ILE A 50 6.02 -1.03 -10.72
N PHE A 51 5.71 -2.29 -11.02
CA PHE A 51 4.48 -2.94 -10.59
C PHE A 51 4.39 -3.02 -9.06
N ASN A 52 5.46 -3.48 -8.40
CA ASN A 52 5.52 -3.60 -6.95
C ASN A 52 5.49 -2.22 -6.28
N SER A 53 6.18 -1.20 -6.81
CA SER A 53 6.10 0.17 -6.28
C SER A 53 4.68 0.75 -6.39
N ALA A 54 3.97 0.48 -7.47
CA ALA A 54 2.59 0.91 -7.64
C ALA A 54 1.62 0.22 -6.66
N LEU A 55 1.80 -1.08 -6.40
CA LEU A 55 1.01 -1.80 -5.38
C LEU A 55 1.30 -1.30 -3.96
N LEU A 56 2.57 -1.04 -3.63
CA LEU A 56 2.96 -0.49 -2.33
C LEU A 56 2.40 0.93 -2.13
N MET A 57 2.33 1.73 -3.20
CA MET A 57 1.67 3.04 -3.18
C MET A 57 0.18 2.90 -2.89
N LYS A 58 -0.51 1.91 -3.47
CA LYS A 58 -1.92 1.61 -3.14
C LYS A 58 -2.12 1.24 -1.67
N LEU A 59 -1.20 0.46 -1.10
CA LEU A 59 -1.22 0.03 0.30
C LEU A 59 -0.83 1.11 1.31
N GLY A 60 -0.21 2.21 0.86
CA GLY A 60 0.31 3.26 1.73
C GLY A 60 1.54 2.81 2.54
N MET A 61 2.33 1.88 2.02
CA MET A 61 3.57 1.43 2.67
C MET A 61 4.69 2.46 2.47
N ALA A 62 5.59 2.57 3.45
CA ALA A 62 6.75 3.44 3.29
C ALA A 62 7.69 2.91 2.20
N PRO A 63 8.30 3.79 1.36
CA PRO A 63 8.33 5.25 1.46
C PRO A 63 7.06 5.97 0.95
N PHE A 64 6.13 5.28 0.29
CA PHE A 64 4.90 5.85 -0.32
C PHE A 64 3.75 6.16 0.66
N HIS A 65 4.04 6.26 1.95
CA HIS A 65 3.07 6.35 3.04
C HIS A 65 2.50 7.75 3.31
N PHE A 66 3.08 8.82 2.78
CA PHE A 66 2.76 10.19 3.19
C PHE A 66 1.28 10.58 3.05
N TRP A 67 0.60 10.04 2.05
CA TRP A 67 -0.82 10.31 1.85
C TRP A 67 -1.73 9.66 2.89
N PHE A 68 -1.26 8.56 3.47
CA PHE A 68 -2.09 7.66 4.23
C PHE A 68 -2.55 8.27 5.59
N PRO A 69 -1.66 8.91 6.39
CA PRO A 69 -2.07 9.60 7.61
C PRO A 69 -3.04 10.76 7.36
N GLU A 70 -2.77 11.59 6.34
CA GLU A 70 -3.57 12.78 6.03
C GLU A 70 -4.98 12.42 5.54
N VAL A 71 -5.07 11.41 4.66
CA VAL A 71 -6.36 10.95 4.14
C VAL A 71 -7.22 10.35 5.24
N ILE A 72 -6.64 9.51 6.10
CA ILE A 72 -7.42 8.88 7.18
C ILE A 72 -7.91 9.94 8.18
N GLU A 73 -7.10 10.93 8.53
CA GLU A 73 -7.50 11.98 9.47
C GLU A 73 -8.74 12.76 8.99
N GLY A 74 -8.77 13.11 7.69
CA GLY A 74 -9.87 13.87 7.07
C GLY A 74 -11.14 13.07 6.74
N LEU A 75 -11.10 11.74 6.76
CA LEU A 75 -12.25 10.88 6.44
C LEU A 75 -13.11 10.54 7.66
N SER A 76 -14.36 10.14 7.42
CA SER A 76 -15.22 9.59 8.48
C SER A 76 -14.67 8.26 9.03
N TRP A 77 -15.06 7.91 10.25
CA TRP A 77 -14.62 6.66 10.88
C TRP A 77 -14.94 5.41 10.04
N VAL A 78 -16.15 5.32 9.49
CA VAL A 78 -16.55 4.19 8.65
C VAL A 78 -15.66 4.09 7.40
N ASN A 79 -15.38 5.21 6.73
CA ASN A 79 -14.53 5.22 5.55
C ASN A 79 -13.07 4.87 5.90
N SER A 80 -12.57 5.35 7.05
CA SER A 80 -11.23 4.98 7.52
C SER A 80 -11.09 3.48 7.77
N MET A 81 -12.12 2.82 8.33
CA MET A 81 -12.10 1.38 8.54
C MET A 81 -12.04 0.61 7.23
N TRP A 82 -12.84 1.00 6.22
CA TRP A 82 -12.79 0.37 4.88
C TRP A 82 -11.41 0.46 4.23
N ILE A 83 -10.72 1.59 4.38
CA ILE A 83 -9.37 1.76 3.83
C ILE A 83 -8.34 0.95 4.62
N LEU A 84 -8.44 0.92 5.95
CA LEU A 84 -7.50 0.21 6.81
C LEU A 84 -7.57 -1.31 6.66
N THR A 85 -8.73 -1.88 6.30
CA THR A 85 -8.94 -3.32 6.17
C THR A 85 -9.16 -3.76 4.71
N TRP A 86 -10.33 -3.46 4.16
CA TRP A 86 -10.82 -4.06 2.91
C TRP A 86 -9.97 -3.68 1.70
N GLN A 87 -9.55 -2.42 1.60
CA GLN A 87 -8.76 -1.93 0.46
C GLN A 87 -7.35 -2.52 0.40
N LYS A 88 -6.88 -3.17 1.47
CA LYS A 88 -5.56 -3.82 1.51
C LYS A 88 -5.54 -5.22 0.88
N LEU A 89 -6.70 -5.88 0.78
CA LEU A 89 -6.78 -7.27 0.32
C LEU A 89 -6.31 -7.43 -1.13
N THR A 90 -6.87 -6.66 -2.06
CA THR A 90 -6.56 -6.80 -3.49
C THR A 90 -5.08 -6.54 -3.81
N PRO A 91 -4.45 -5.44 -3.33
CA PRO A 91 -3.04 -5.22 -3.61
C PRO A 91 -2.12 -6.27 -2.97
N MET A 92 -2.46 -6.80 -1.79
CA MET A 92 -1.68 -7.86 -1.14
C MET A 92 -1.76 -9.19 -1.91
N ILE A 93 -2.94 -9.55 -2.42
CA ILE A 93 -3.11 -10.74 -3.27
C ILE A 93 -2.27 -10.59 -4.55
N LEU A 94 -2.22 -9.41 -5.16
CA LEU A 94 -1.40 -9.17 -6.34
C LEU A 94 0.11 -9.22 -6.04
N LEU A 95 0.55 -8.70 -4.89
CA LEU A 95 1.95 -8.82 -4.43
C LEU A 95 2.36 -10.28 -4.20
N MET A 96 1.44 -11.11 -3.71
CA MET A 96 1.69 -12.54 -3.47
C MET A 96 2.09 -13.28 -4.76
N TYR A 97 1.48 -12.94 -5.90
CA TYR A 97 1.81 -13.58 -7.18
C TYR A 97 3.11 -13.06 -7.81
N ASN A 98 3.56 -11.87 -7.44
CA ASN A 98 4.74 -11.19 -8.02
C ASN A 98 5.88 -11.01 -6.99
N SER A 99 6.04 -11.95 -6.06
CA SER A 99 7.00 -11.86 -4.95
C SER A 99 8.43 -12.28 -5.34
N HIS A 100 8.90 -12.00 -6.55
CA HIS A 100 10.24 -12.40 -7.00
C HIS A 100 11.32 -11.34 -6.70
N SER A 101 10.96 -10.05 -6.61
CA SER A 101 11.90 -8.96 -6.33
C SER A 101 12.28 -8.84 -4.84
N THR A 102 13.22 -9.66 -4.39
CA THR A 102 13.57 -9.78 -2.96
C THR A 102 14.22 -8.52 -2.35
N VAL A 103 15.16 -7.87 -3.05
CA VAL A 103 15.93 -6.75 -2.47
C VAL A 103 15.07 -5.50 -2.25
N PHE A 104 14.23 -5.15 -3.22
CA PHE A 104 13.37 -3.97 -3.13
C PHE A 104 12.32 -4.11 -2.02
N LEU A 105 11.65 -5.25 -1.95
CA LEU A 105 10.65 -5.53 -0.92
C LEU A 105 11.29 -5.57 0.49
N ASN A 106 12.50 -6.10 0.63
CA ASN A 106 13.24 -6.05 1.90
C ASN A 106 13.53 -4.61 2.35
N PHE A 107 13.95 -3.74 1.43
CA PHE A 107 14.16 -2.33 1.74
C PHE A 107 12.86 -1.65 2.22
N VAL A 108 11.76 -1.90 1.51
CA VAL A 108 10.42 -1.37 1.86
C VAL A 108 9.97 -1.84 3.24
N ILE A 109 10.16 -3.12 3.58
CA ILE A 109 9.80 -3.68 4.89
C ILE A 109 10.59 -2.98 6.00
N LEU A 110 11.91 -2.85 5.84
CA LEU A 110 12.77 -2.18 6.83
C LEU A 110 12.40 -0.71 6.99
N ALA A 111 12.19 0.01 5.88
CA ALA A 111 11.75 1.40 5.90
C ALA A 111 10.40 1.55 6.61
N ALA A 112 9.43 0.68 6.32
CA ALA A 112 8.11 0.68 6.93
C ALA A 112 8.16 0.41 8.45
N LEU A 113 8.99 -0.54 8.90
CA LEU A 113 9.20 -0.83 10.32
C LEU A 113 9.77 0.39 11.06
N VAL A 114 10.83 1.00 10.52
CA VAL A 114 11.48 2.17 11.12
C VAL A 114 10.53 3.38 11.16
N ILE A 115 9.89 3.68 10.04
CA ILE A 115 9.01 4.85 9.92
C ILE A 115 7.77 4.69 10.80
N SER A 116 7.12 3.53 10.80
CA SER A 116 5.97 3.28 11.66
C SER A 116 6.34 3.34 13.15
N GLY A 117 7.49 2.79 13.54
CA GLY A 117 7.97 2.85 14.92
C GLY A 117 8.21 4.28 15.40
N LEU A 118 9.00 5.06 14.63
CA LEU A 118 9.36 6.44 14.98
C LEU A 118 8.16 7.38 14.94
N MET A 119 7.35 7.30 13.89
CA MET A 119 6.21 8.22 13.71
C MET A 119 5.08 7.94 14.70
N ASN A 120 4.96 6.73 15.25
CA ASN A 120 3.92 6.39 16.21
C ASN A 120 4.19 6.92 17.63
N TRP A 121 5.45 7.23 17.99
CA TRP A 121 5.83 7.58 19.36
C TRP A 121 5.17 8.85 19.93
N ASN A 122 4.84 9.83 19.08
CA ASN A 122 4.31 11.12 19.55
C ASN A 122 3.03 11.55 18.81
N GLN A 123 2.23 10.58 18.36
CA GLN A 123 0.95 10.88 17.69
C GLN A 123 -0.18 10.92 18.71
N THR A 124 -0.91 12.03 18.74
CA THR A 124 -2.07 12.22 19.63
C THR A 124 -3.39 11.78 18.99
N SER A 125 -3.47 11.79 17.65
CA SER A 125 -4.69 11.39 16.95
C SER A 125 -4.78 9.86 16.82
N ILE A 126 -5.91 9.30 17.27
CA ILE A 126 -6.17 7.86 17.20
C ILE A 126 -6.10 7.36 15.75
N LYS A 127 -6.60 8.16 14.80
CA LYS A 127 -6.57 7.82 13.38
C LYS A 127 -5.14 7.67 12.83
N LYS A 128 -4.20 8.56 13.17
CA LYS A 128 -2.79 8.42 12.75
C LYS A 128 -2.11 7.25 13.45
N LEU A 129 -2.42 7.00 14.72
CA LEU A 129 -1.94 5.80 15.43
C LEU A 129 -2.37 4.51 14.71
N LEU A 130 -3.64 4.43 14.27
CA LEU A 130 -4.13 3.31 13.46
C LEU A 130 -3.41 3.22 12.11
N VAL A 131 -3.12 4.35 11.46
CA VAL A 131 -2.36 4.35 10.21
C VAL A 131 -0.97 3.72 10.41
N PHE A 132 -0.19 4.22 11.36
CA PHE A 132 1.19 3.76 11.56
C PHE A 132 1.27 2.32 12.08
N SER A 133 0.38 1.92 12.99
CA SER A 133 0.26 0.50 13.37
C SER A 133 -0.10 -0.38 12.16
N SER A 134 -0.97 0.08 11.27
CA SER A 134 -1.33 -0.67 10.06
C SER A 134 -0.18 -0.78 9.05
N ILE A 135 0.73 0.21 8.99
CA ILE A 135 1.97 0.14 8.20
C ILE A 135 2.93 -0.88 8.81
N ASN A 136 3.02 -0.93 10.14
CA ASN A 136 3.80 -1.93 10.85
C ASN A 136 3.28 -3.36 10.57
N HIS A 137 1.97 -3.60 10.73
CA HIS A 137 1.37 -4.91 10.41
C HIS A 137 1.56 -5.30 8.94
N LEU A 138 1.50 -4.36 7.99
CA LEU A 138 1.81 -4.61 6.59
C LEU A 138 3.25 -5.10 6.37
N SER A 139 4.22 -4.54 7.12
CA SER A 139 5.61 -4.98 7.03
C SER A 139 5.80 -6.42 7.49
N TRP A 140 5.10 -6.86 8.54
CA TRP A 140 5.08 -8.25 9.00
C TRP A 140 4.37 -9.19 8.02
N MET A 141 3.27 -8.75 7.42
CA MET A 141 2.59 -9.54 6.39
C MET A 141 3.49 -9.77 5.18
N LEU A 142 4.21 -8.75 4.71
CA LEU A 142 5.17 -8.91 3.61
C LEU A 142 6.37 -9.77 3.99
N SER A 143 6.87 -9.69 5.23
CA SER A 143 7.99 -10.51 5.66
C SER A 143 7.62 -12.00 5.72
N ILE A 144 6.42 -12.32 6.21
CA ILE A 144 5.89 -13.69 6.24
C ILE A 144 5.64 -14.23 4.83
N MET A 145 5.22 -13.38 3.89
CA MET A 145 4.98 -13.77 2.49
C MET A 145 6.24 -14.35 1.81
N PHE A 146 7.45 -13.97 2.23
CA PHE A 146 8.69 -14.56 1.73
C PHE A 146 8.93 -15.99 2.18
N LEU A 147 8.43 -16.38 3.35
CA LEU A 147 8.54 -17.76 3.84
C LEU A 147 7.56 -18.65 3.09
N ASN A 148 6.32 -18.20 3.00
CA ASN A 148 5.28 -18.86 2.22
C ASN A 148 4.22 -17.83 1.81
N GLN A 149 3.94 -17.80 0.52
CA GLN A 149 3.04 -16.86 -0.13
C GLN A 149 1.65 -16.80 0.51
N SER A 150 1.09 -17.90 1.03
CA SER A 150 -0.27 -17.89 1.59
C SER A 150 -0.34 -17.48 3.07
N LEU A 151 0.79 -17.43 3.79
CA LEU A 151 0.76 -17.28 5.25
C LEU A 151 0.33 -15.88 5.72
N TRP A 152 0.54 -14.85 4.92
CA TRP A 152 0.10 -13.49 5.27
C TRP A 152 -1.42 -13.39 5.43
N ALA A 153 -2.19 -14.21 4.70
CA ALA A 153 -3.64 -14.21 4.78
C ALA A 153 -4.13 -14.71 6.15
N PHE A 154 -3.43 -15.68 6.76
CA PHE A 154 -3.72 -16.13 8.12
C PHE A 154 -3.40 -15.06 9.17
N TYR A 155 -2.39 -14.23 8.92
CA TYR A 155 -2.06 -13.10 9.80
C TYR A 155 -3.07 -11.96 9.70
N PHE A 156 -3.71 -11.79 8.53
CA PHE A 156 -4.67 -10.72 8.29
C PHE A 156 -6.04 -10.95 8.95
N ILE A 157 -6.42 -12.21 9.14
CA ILE A 157 -7.69 -12.65 9.75
C ILE A 157 -7.60 -12.55 11.27
#